data_AF-A8AA72-F1
#
_entry.id   AF-A8AA72-F1
#
_cell.length_a   1.000
_cell.length_b   1.000
_cell.length_c   1.000
_cell.angle_alpha   90.00
_cell.angle_beta   90.00
_cell.angle_gamma   90.00
#
_symmetry.space_group_name_H-M   'P 1'
#
loop_
_entity.id
_entity.type
_entity.pdbx_description
1 polymer ?
#
loop_
_entity_poly.entity_id
_entity_poly.type
_entity_poly.pdbx_seq_one_letter_code
_entity_poly.pdbx_strand_id
1 'polypeptide(L)'
;MSNDRLKAFVEKVGSFKDVSYVAVSSEGLPYMIKGTERENAEYVAAVASSLYDRINELTMALNLGKEERSKIYYPEDYHMLLFKKDNFVVAIKYDFAIDKLIEALTNNLLKGIEVRCPYCKNDLSFDVVKCPKCGERLPFTEPKCWNCGADLTLKECPHCGNLIYYNGQKPSFIKLLIYKLKRIFGG
;
A
#
# COMPACT_ATOMS: atom_id res chain seq x y z
N MET A 1 -14.97 -4.68 -10.86
CA MET A 1 -13.58 -5.06 -10.53
C MET A 1 -12.83 -4.01 -9.69
N SER A 2 -13.08 -2.69 -9.81
CA SER A 2 -12.30 -1.71 -9.05
C SER A 2 -12.63 -1.62 -7.55
N ASN A 3 -13.89 -1.86 -7.16
CA ASN A 3 -14.31 -1.79 -5.74
C ASN A 3 -13.71 -2.90 -4.87
N ASP A 4 -13.56 -4.13 -5.38
CA ASP A 4 -13.02 -5.24 -4.60
C ASP A 4 -11.54 -5.02 -4.23
N ARG A 5 -10.77 -4.43 -5.14
CA ARG A 5 -9.37 -4.06 -4.88
C ARG A 5 -9.27 -2.92 -3.86
N LEU A 6 -10.12 -1.91 -3.99
CA LEU A 6 -10.16 -0.83 -3.01
C LEU A 6 -10.52 -1.36 -1.62
N LYS A 7 -11.50 -2.28 -1.52
CA LYS A 7 -11.84 -2.95 -0.27
C LYS A 7 -10.67 -3.75 0.29
N ALA A 8 -9.99 -4.55 -0.52
CA ALA A 8 -8.82 -5.30 -0.10
C ALA A 8 -7.68 -4.39 0.39
N PHE A 9 -7.47 -3.26 -0.28
CA PHE A 9 -6.52 -2.23 0.16
C PHE A 9 -6.89 -1.65 1.52
N VAL A 10 -8.15 -1.23 1.70
CA VAL A 10 -8.65 -0.66 2.97
C VAL A 10 -8.48 -1.65 4.12
N GLU A 11 -8.89 -2.92 3.93
CA GLU A 11 -8.74 -3.95 4.96
C GLU A 11 -7.28 -4.20 5.31
N LYS A 12 -6.41 -4.28 4.29
CA LYS A 12 -4.99 -4.57 4.52
C LYS A 12 -4.26 -3.41 5.18
N VAL A 13 -4.35 -2.21 4.61
CA VAL A 13 -3.65 -1.01 5.11
C VAL A 13 -4.21 -0.59 6.46
N GLY A 14 -5.54 -0.59 6.62
CA GLY A 14 -6.20 -0.24 7.88
C GLY A 14 -5.98 -1.25 9.01
N SER A 15 -5.34 -2.41 8.73
CA SER A 15 -4.94 -3.37 9.77
C SER A 15 -3.54 -3.11 10.33
N PHE A 16 -2.77 -2.19 9.75
CA PHE A 16 -1.44 -1.86 10.26
C PHE A 16 -1.57 -1.04 11.54
N LYS A 17 -0.85 -1.44 12.59
CA LYS A 17 -0.82 -0.73 13.88
C LYS A 17 -0.39 0.74 13.77
N ASP A 18 0.39 1.07 12.74
CA ASP A 18 0.95 2.41 12.50
C ASP A 18 0.02 3.25 11.58
N VAL A 19 -1.16 2.72 11.24
CA VAL A 19 -2.23 3.41 10.50
C VAL A 19 -3.37 3.68 11.48
N SER A 20 -3.68 4.96 11.72
CA SER A 20 -4.80 5.35 12.57
C SER A 20 -6.12 5.01 11.90
N TYR A 21 -6.29 5.35 10.61
CA TYR A 21 -7.46 4.96 9.85
C TYR A 21 -7.23 4.97 8.34
N VAL A 22 -8.11 4.26 7.64
CA VAL A 22 -8.37 4.42 6.21
C VAL A 22 -9.86 4.70 6.04
N ALA A 23 -10.20 5.84 5.45
CA ALA A 23 -11.57 6.25 5.14
C ALA A 23 -11.74 6.39 3.62
N VAL A 24 -12.84 5.88 3.11
CA VAL A 24 -13.24 6.00 1.71
C VAL A 24 -14.55 6.75 1.67
N SER A 25 -14.57 7.87 0.96
CA SER A 25 -15.75 8.71 0.77
C SER A 25 -16.28 8.61 -0.65
N SER A 26 -17.61 8.61 -0.77
CA SER A 26 -18.34 8.84 -2.03
C SER A 26 -19.23 10.05 -1.80
N GLU A 27 -19.01 11.13 -2.54
CA GLU A 27 -19.83 12.36 -2.45
C GLU A 27 -19.92 12.92 -1.02
N GLY A 28 -18.81 12.88 -0.27
CA GLY A 28 -18.75 13.36 1.13
C GLY A 28 -19.35 12.41 2.16
N LEU A 29 -19.94 11.28 1.75
CA LEU A 29 -20.48 10.26 2.67
C LEU A 29 -19.49 9.10 2.85
N PRO A 30 -19.43 8.47 4.03
CA PRO A 30 -18.55 7.33 4.26
C PRO A 30 -19.05 6.10 3.48
N TYR A 31 -18.18 5.55 2.65
CA TYR A 31 -18.41 4.31 1.90
C TYR A 31 -17.76 3.10 2.57
N MET A 32 -16.49 3.23 3.01
CA MET A 32 -15.77 2.22 3.78
C MET A 32 -14.88 2.90 4.81
N ILE A 33 -14.72 2.28 5.98
CA ILE A 33 -13.79 2.77 6.99
C ILE A 33 -13.15 1.66 7.80
N LYS A 34 -11.90 1.86 8.19
CA LYS A 34 -11.15 1.00 9.10
C LYS A 34 -10.32 1.86 10.05
N GLY A 35 -10.27 1.49 11.33
CA GLY A 35 -9.41 2.13 12.34
C GLY A 35 -10.05 3.26 13.17
N THR A 36 -11.30 3.64 12.89
CA THR A 36 -12.03 4.64 13.70
C THR A 36 -13.51 4.29 13.83
N GLU A 37 -14.17 4.93 14.80
CA GLU A 37 -15.60 4.82 15.06
C GLU A 37 -16.46 5.53 14.00
N ARG A 38 -17.75 5.18 13.96
CA ARG A 38 -18.69 5.62 12.92
C ARG A 38 -18.93 7.13 12.89
N GLU A 39 -19.08 7.78 14.03
CA GLU A 39 -19.32 9.23 14.09
C GLU A 39 -18.13 10.01 13.49
N ASN A 40 -16.91 9.62 13.85
CA ASN A 40 -15.69 10.15 13.25
C ASN A 40 -15.58 9.82 11.75
N ALA A 41 -16.17 8.71 11.30
CA ALA A 41 -16.16 8.30 9.89
C ALA A 41 -16.86 9.30 8.99
N GLU A 42 -18.04 9.77 9.40
CA GLU A 42 -18.85 10.73 8.64
C GLU A 42 -18.12 12.06 8.52
N TYR A 43 -17.56 12.54 9.64
CA TYR A 43 -16.77 13.77 9.66
C TYR A 43 -15.52 13.66 8.77
N VAL A 44 -14.73 12.58 8.91
CA VAL A 44 -13.52 12.37 8.10
C VAL A 44 -13.86 12.27 6.62
N ALA A 45 -14.93 11.57 6.24
CA ALA A 45 -15.34 11.44 4.84
C ALA A 45 -15.72 12.79 4.24
N ALA A 46 -16.53 13.59 4.94
CA ALA A 46 -16.94 14.91 4.49
C ALA A 46 -15.75 15.85 4.34
N VAL A 47 -14.88 15.91 5.34
CA VAL A 47 -13.69 16.78 5.32
C VAL A 47 -12.71 16.34 4.23
N ALA A 48 -12.43 15.04 4.10
CA ALA A 48 -11.52 14.53 3.08
C ALA A 48 -12.01 14.84 1.66
N SER A 49 -13.31 14.65 1.39
CA SER A 49 -13.88 14.97 0.08
C SER A 49 -13.78 16.46 -0.22
N SER A 50 -14.24 17.31 0.73
CA SER A 50 -14.19 18.76 0.57
C SER A 50 -12.77 19.28 0.35
N LEU A 51 -11.81 18.76 1.11
CA LEU A 51 -10.41 19.15 0.99
C LEU A 51 -9.80 18.71 -0.33
N TYR A 52 -10.08 17.48 -0.77
CA TYR A 52 -9.62 16.97 -2.06
C TYR A 52 -10.15 17.82 -3.22
N ASP A 53 -11.45 18.09 -3.24
CA ASP A 53 -12.09 18.91 -4.26
C ASP A 53 -11.49 20.31 -4.30
N ARG A 54 -11.27 20.92 -3.12
CA ARG A 54 -10.65 22.24 -3.02
C ARG A 54 -9.21 22.26 -3.52
N ILE A 55 -8.41 21.25 -3.20
CA ILE A 55 -7.03 21.16 -3.71
C ILE A 55 -7.05 21.02 -5.23
N ASN A 56 -7.93 20.18 -5.77
CA ASN A 56 -8.04 19.96 -7.21
C ASN A 56 -8.54 21.21 -7.96
N GLU A 57 -9.46 21.98 -7.39
CA GLU A 57 -9.85 23.30 -7.93
C GLU A 57 -8.65 24.25 -8.01
N LEU A 58 -7.84 24.31 -6.95
CA LEU A 58 -6.67 25.18 -6.88
C LEU A 58 -5.58 24.76 -7.85
N THR A 59 -5.30 23.46 -7.98
CA THR A 59 -4.28 22.98 -8.94
C THR A 59 -4.69 23.27 -10.39
N MET A 60 -5.98 23.16 -10.72
CA MET A 60 -6.51 23.57 -12.01
C MET A 60 -6.41 25.09 -12.23
N ALA A 61 -6.84 25.89 -11.25
CA ALA A 61 -6.78 27.35 -11.34
C ALA A 61 -5.35 27.89 -11.50
N LEU A 62 -4.38 27.21 -10.90
CA LEU A 62 -2.95 27.57 -10.96
C LEU A 62 -2.20 26.90 -12.13
N ASN A 63 -2.88 26.12 -12.98
CA ASN A 63 -2.27 25.35 -14.08
C ASN A 63 -1.13 24.42 -13.64
N LEU A 64 -1.26 23.80 -12.45
CA LEU A 64 -0.29 22.85 -11.91
C LEU A 64 -0.45 21.43 -12.46
N GLY A 65 -1.47 21.22 -13.31
CA GLY A 65 -1.84 19.92 -13.85
C GLY A 65 -2.87 19.19 -13.00
N LYS A 66 -3.14 17.93 -13.35
CA LYS A 66 -4.09 17.08 -12.64
C LYS A 66 -3.46 16.57 -11.35
N GLU A 67 -4.13 16.80 -10.22
CA GLU A 67 -3.72 16.21 -8.95
C GLU A 67 -3.96 14.70 -8.98
N GLU A 68 -2.93 13.92 -8.61
CA GLU A 68 -3.06 12.47 -8.44
C GLU A 68 -3.26 12.09 -6.98
N ARG A 69 -2.60 12.81 -6.07
CA ARG A 69 -2.63 12.62 -4.62
C ARG A 69 -2.07 13.84 -3.89
N SER A 70 -2.51 14.04 -2.66
CA SER A 70 -2.10 15.11 -1.76
C SER A 70 -1.68 14.53 -0.42
N LYS A 71 -0.57 15.02 0.13
CA LYS A 71 -0.10 14.62 1.46
C LYS A 71 -0.07 15.82 2.40
N ILE A 72 -0.68 15.66 3.56
CA ILE A 72 -0.75 16.66 4.63
C ILE A 72 0.17 16.20 5.76
N TYR A 73 1.05 17.09 6.22
CA TYR A 73 2.02 16.83 7.27
C TYR A 73 1.51 17.43 8.58
N TYR A 74 1.39 16.62 9.62
CA TYR A 74 1.05 17.08 10.96
C TYR A 74 2.32 17.20 11.82
N PRO A 75 2.39 18.15 12.76
CA PRO A 75 3.55 18.31 13.64
C PRO A 75 3.83 17.10 14.55
N GLU A 76 2.82 16.28 14.83
CA GLU A 76 2.89 15.13 15.74
C GLU A 76 3.35 13.84 15.04
N ASP A 77 4.23 13.93 14.04
CA ASP A 77 4.78 12.76 13.34
C ASP A 77 3.72 11.88 12.61
N TYR A 78 2.55 12.45 12.32
CA TYR A 78 1.52 11.81 11.50
C TYR A 78 1.41 12.49 10.13
N HIS A 79 1.14 11.70 9.11
CA HIS A 79 0.76 12.17 7.79
C HIS A 79 -0.68 11.78 7.48
N MET A 80 -1.33 12.57 6.61
CA MET A 80 -2.55 12.16 5.93
C MET A 80 -2.32 12.14 4.43
N LEU A 81 -2.56 11.00 3.79
CA LEU A 81 -2.56 10.87 2.34
C LEU A 81 -4.01 10.89 1.83
N LEU A 82 -4.27 11.78 0.88
CA LEU A 82 -5.52 11.93 0.15
C LEU A 82 -5.28 11.59 -1.31
N PHE A 83 -6.17 10.82 -1.92
CA PHE A 83 -6.14 10.57 -3.36
C PHE A 83 -7.52 10.15 -3.85
N LYS A 84 -7.74 10.27 -5.16
CA LYS A 84 -8.96 9.78 -5.81
C LYS A 84 -8.73 8.45 -6.52
N LYS A 85 -9.62 7.49 -6.27
CA LYS A 85 -9.71 6.25 -7.04
C LYS A 85 -11.12 6.11 -7.59
N ASP A 86 -11.24 6.19 -8.92
CA ASP A 86 -12.53 6.24 -9.61
C ASP A 86 -13.38 7.41 -9.09
N ASN A 87 -14.53 7.12 -8.46
CA ASN A 87 -15.41 8.14 -7.88
C ASN A 87 -15.21 8.31 -6.36
N PHE A 88 -14.23 7.62 -5.77
CA PHE A 88 -14.00 7.65 -4.33
C PHE A 88 -12.81 8.52 -3.97
N VAL A 89 -12.96 9.30 -2.90
CA VAL A 89 -11.84 9.96 -2.22
C VAL A 89 -11.38 9.06 -1.08
N VAL A 90 -10.09 8.76 -1.04
CA VAL A 90 -9.48 7.92 -0.01
C VAL A 90 -8.60 8.78 0.88
N ALA A 91 -8.81 8.70 2.19
CA ALA A 91 -7.99 9.33 3.21
C ALA A 91 -7.33 8.27 4.08
N ILE A 92 -6.01 8.38 4.27
CA ILE A 92 -5.24 7.50 5.14
C ILE A 92 -4.50 8.37 6.14
N LYS A 93 -4.77 8.21 7.43
CA LYS A 93 -3.97 8.81 8.51
C LYS A 93 -3.01 7.78 9.07
N TYR A 94 -1.71 8.06 9.09
CA TYR A 94 -0.67 7.10 9.45
C TYR A 94 0.57 7.78 10.04
N ASP A 95 1.37 7.01 10.76
CA ASP A 95 2.66 7.42 11.35
C ASP A 95 3.73 7.60 10.26
N PHE A 96 4.50 8.69 10.32
CA PHE A 96 5.52 9.03 9.32
C PHE A 96 6.55 7.91 9.10
N ALA A 97 6.81 7.05 10.09
CA ALA A 97 7.77 5.96 10.00
C ALA A 97 7.42 4.95 8.90
N ILE A 98 6.14 4.84 8.50
CA ILE A 98 5.68 3.96 7.43
C ILE A 98 5.33 4.70 6.13
N ASP A 99 5.73 5.97 5.99
CA ASP A 99 5.35 6.82 4.86
C ASP A 99 5.68 6.20 3.50
N LYS A 100 6.91 5.71 3.35
CA LYS A 100 7.36 5.05 2.12
C LYS A 100 6.59 3.77 1.81
N LEU A 101 6.16 3.04 2.84
CA LEU A 101 5.34 1.84 2.70
C LEU A 101 3.92 2.19 2.21
N ILE A 102 3.28 3.20 2.83
CA ILE A 102 1.94 3.65 2.43
C ILE A 102 1.93 4.19 1.01
N GLU A 103 2.96 4.96 0.62
CA GLU A 103 3.08 5.44 -0.75
C GLU A 103 3.19 4.29 -1.76
N ALA A 104 4.02 3.30 -1.49
CA ALA A 104 4.24 2.19 -2.40
C ALA A 104 2.98 1.31 -2.55
N LEU A 105 2.26 1.06 -1.46
CA LEU A 105 0.99 0.32 -1.50
C LEU A 105 -0.11 1.12 -2.23
N THR A 106 -0.18 2.43 -2.01
CA THR A 106 -1.10 3.31 -2.74
C THR A 106 -0.78 3.31 -4.23
N ASN A 107 0.50 3.33 -4.60
CA ASN A 107 0.92 3.23 -6.00
C ASN A 107 0.50 1.89 -6.63
N ASN A 108 0.59 0.79 -5.88
CA ASN A 108 0.08 -0.51 -6.37
C ASN A 108 -1.43 -0.46 -6.65
N LEU A 109 -2.21 0.24 -5.81
CA LEU A 109 -3.65 0.41 -6.02
C LEU A 109 -3.92 1.28 -7.26
N LEU A 110 -3.30 2.46 -7.35
CA LEU A 110 -3.53 3.44 -8.42
C LEU A 110 -3.11 2.91 -9.79
N LYS A 111 -1.96 2.21 -9.87
CA LYS A 111 -1.45 1.62 -11.12
C LYS A 111 -2.08 0.27 -11.47
N GLY A 112 -2.96 -0.26 -10.62
CA GLY A 112 -3.57 -1.57 -10.83
C GLY A 112 -2.55 -2.72 -10.83
N ILE A 113 -1.47 -2.62 -10.04
CA ILE A 113 -0.46 -3.67 -9.93
C ILE A 113 -1.10 -4.89 -9.25
N GLU A 114 -1.19 -5.99 -9.98
CA GLU A 114 -1.71 -7.25 -9.47
C GLU A 114 -0.60 -8.29 -9.36
N VAL A 115 -0.38 -8.81 -8.16
CA VAL A 115 0.57 -9.91 -7.95
C VAL A 115 -0.16 -11.04 -7.25
N ARG A 116 -0.27 -12.21 -7.91
CA ARG A 116 -0.88 -13.40 -7.31
C ARG A 116 0.16 -14.49 -7.11
N CYS A 117 0.04 -15.20 -6.00
CA CYS A 117 0.85 -16.39 -5.78
C CYS A 117 0.46 -17.48 -6.80
N PRO A 118 1.39 -18.03 -7.60
CA PRO A 118 1.08 -19.08 -8.55
C PRO A 118 0.69 -20.40 -7.87
N TYR A 119 1.05 -20.57 -6.60
CA TYR A 119 0.80 -21.77 -5.80
C TYR A 119 -0.54 -21.71 -5.04
N CYS A 120 -0.76 -20.69 -4.20
CA CYS A 120 -1.99 -20.59 -3.37
C CYS A 120 -3.03 -19.60 -3.89
N LYS A 121 -2.76 -18.89 -4.99
CA LYS A 121 -3.66 -17.93 -5.65
C LYS A 121 -4.02 -16.67 -4.87
N ASN A 122 -3.55 -16.52 -3.64
CA ASN A 122 -3.71 -15.28 -2.86
C ASN A 122 -3.11 -14.08 -3.57
N ASP A 123 -3.82 -12.95 -3.48
CA ASP A 123 -3.37 -11.65 -3.95
C ASP A 123 -2.37 -11.06 -2.96
N LEU A 124 -1.18 -10.74 -3.46
CA LEU A 124 -0.03 -10.23 -2.73
C LEU A 124 0.21 -8.75 -3.02
N SER A 125 -0.65 -8.10 -3.80
CA SER A 125 -0.48 -6.70 -4.24
C SER A 125 -0.32 -5.73 -3.08
N PHE A 126 -0.90 -6.05 -1.92
CA PHE A 126 -0.83 -5.26 -0.71
C PHE A 126 -0.15 -5.98 0.46
N ASP A 127 0.43 -7.16 0.23
CA ASP A 127 1.17 -7.86 1.27
C ASP A 127 2.49 -7.15 1.58
N VAL A 128 2.89 -7.26 2.84
CA VAL A 128 4.10 -6.64 3.37
C VAL A 128 5.02 -7.72 3.89
N VAL A 129 6.29 -7.61 3.52
CA VAL A 129 7.37 -8.51 3.95
C VAL A 129 8.42 -7.71 4.71
N LYS A 130 9.17 -8.38 5.58
CA LYS A 130 10.34 -7.79 6.24
C LYS A 130 11.59 -8.08 5.43
N CYS A 131 12.46 -7.09 5.27
CA CYS A 131 13.79 -7.31 4.74
C CYS A 131 14.57 -8.21 5.70
N PRO A 132 15.15 -9.33 5.24
CA PRO A 132 15.91 -10.23 6.11
C PRO A 132 17.23 -9.61 6.60
N LYS A 133 17.73 -8.56 5.93
CA LYS A 133 19.01 -7.91 6.27
C LYS A 133 18.86 -6.78 7.31
N CYS A 134 17.82 -5.96 7.21
CA CYS A 134 17.64 -4.79 8.08
C CYS A 134 16.29 -4.72 8.82
N GLY A 135 15.37 -5.66 8.58
CA GLY A 135 14.05 -5.67 9.22
C GLY A 135 13.01 -4.72 8.62
N GLU A 136 13.40 -3.83 7.71
CA GLU A 136 12.52 -2.86 7.04
C GLU A 136 11.27 -3.52 6.44
N ARG A 137 10.10 -2.90 6.61
CA ARG A 137 8.82 -3.38 6.06
C ARG A 137 8.62 -2.85 4.65
N LEU A 138 8.43 -3.75 3.69
CA LEU A 138 8.31 -3.41 2.27
C LEU A 138 7.09 -4.11 1.65
N PRO A 139 6.47 -3.53 0.60
CA PRO A 139 5.52 -4.25 -0.22
C PRO A 139 6.14 -5.53 -0.78
N PHE A 140 5.32 -6.55 -0.96
CA PHE A 140 5.74 -7.79 -1.59
C PHE A 140 6.33 -7.54 -2.99
N THR A 141 5.76 -6.57 -3.71
CA THR A 141 6.11 -6.17 -5.07
C THR A 141 7.46 -5.46 -5.21
N GLU A 142 8.17 -5.19 -4.11
CA GLU A 142 9.44 -4.45 -4.16
C GLU A 142 10.63 -5.40 -4.40
N PRO A 143 11.40 -5.28 -5.50
CA PRO A 143 12.52 -6.18 -5.80
C PRO A 143 13.78 -5.88 -4.98
N LYS A 144 13.92 -4.71 -4.37
CA LYS A 144 15.10 -4.34 -3.56
C LYS A 144 14.71 -3.62 -2.29
N CYS A 145 15.42 -3.87 -1.19
CA CYS A 145 15.19 -3.11 0.03
C CYS A 145 15.62 -1.65 -0.19
N TRP A 146 14.69 -0.71 -0.05
CA TRP A 146 15.00 0.72 -0.17
C TRP A 146 15.84 1.29 0.97
N ASN A 147 16.00 0.55 2.07
CA ASN A 147 16.78 0.97 3.23
C ASN A 147 18.25 0.46 3.12
N CYS A 148 18.45 -0.83 2.84
CA CYS A 148 19.80 -1.44 2.86
C CYS A 148 20.29 -2.00 1.51
N GLY A 149 19.50 -1.86 0.44
CA GLY A 149 19.85 -2.32 -0.91
C GLY A 149 19.82 -3.84 -1.13
N ALA A 150 19.41 -4.63 -0.13
CA ALA A 150 19.32 -6.08 -0.25
C ALA A 150 18.43 -6.49 -1.43
N ASP A 151 18.87 -7.51 -2.18
CA ASP A 151 18.09 -8.11 -3.25
C ASP A 151 16.92 -8.91 -2.65
N LEU A 152 15.71 -8.52 -3.01
CA LEU A 152 14.46 -9.14 -2.59
C LEU A 152 13.66 -9.65 -3.81
N THR A 153 14.34 -9.90 -4.93
CA THR A 153 13.69 -10.37 -6.16
C THR A 153 12.97 -11.68 -5.93
N LEU A 154 13.52 -12.57 -5.10
CA LEU A 154 12.94 -13.85 -4.70
C LEU A 154 12.57 -13.81 -3.20
N LYS A 155 11.30 -14.08 -2.88
CA LYS A 155 10.75 -14.03 -1.50
C LYS A 155 9.84 -15.22 -1.25
N GLU A 156 9.67 -15.59 0.03
CA GLU A 156 8.64 -16.55 0.44
C GLU A 156 7.27 -15.88 0.42
N CYS A 157 6.27 -16.56 -0.14
CA CYS A 157 4.89 -16.12 -0.10
C CYS A 157 4.38 -16.14 1.37
N PRO A 158 3.83 -15.03 1.90
CA PRO A 158 3.42 -14.96 3.31
C PRO A 158 2.24 -15.88 3.66
N HIS A 159 1.56 -16.45 2.66
CA HIS A 159 0.38 -17.31 2.87
C HIS A 159 0.67 -18.80 2.75
N CYS A 160 1.70 -19.20 2.01
CA CYS A 160 2.00 -20.62 1.77
C CYS A 160 3.48 -21.00 1.86
N GLY A 161 4.37 -20.05 2.14
CA GLY A 161 5.81 -20.28 2.30
C GLY A 161 6.58 -20.58 1.00
N ASN A 162 5.91 -20.76 -0.15
CA ASN A 162 6.60 -21.05 -1.40
C ASN A 162 7.42 -19.84 -1.89
N LEU A 163 8.62 -20.10 -2.40
CA LEU A 163 9.48 -19.08 -3.01
C LEU A 163 8.92 -18.66 -4.37
N ILE A 164 8.72 -17.36 -4.54
CA ILE A 164 8.22 -16.73 -5.76
C ILE A 164 8.96 -15.42 -6.04
N TYR A 165 8.93 -14.97 -7.29
CA TYR A 165 9.42 -13.65 -7.63
C TYR A 165 8.46 -12.56 -7.11
N TYR A 166 8.99 -11.35 -6.88
CA TYR A 166 8.21 -10.18 -6.42
C TYR A 166 7.00 -9.85 -7.31
N ASN A 167 7.03 -10.27 -8.59
CA ASN A 167 5.97 -10.08 -9.57
C ASN A 167 4.99 -11.28 -9.68
N GLY A 168 5.10 -12.27 -8.79
CA GLY A 168 4.22 -13.45 -8.77
C GLY A 168 4.64 -14.57 -9.72
N GLN A 169 5.78 -14.45 -10.40
CA GLN A 169 6.29 -15.53 -11.26
C GLN A 169 6.91 -16.67 -10.45
N LYS A 170 6.77 -17.88 -10.98
CA LYS A 170 7.41 -19.07 -10.43
C LYS A 170 8.92 -19.06 -10.76
N PRO A 171 9.80 -19.27 -9.77
CA PRO A 171 11.23 -19.44 -10.03
C PRO A 171 11.49 -20.76 -10.76
N SER A 172 12.52 -20.76 -11.62
CA SER A 172 12.97 -21.99 -12.24
C SER A 172 13.58 -22.93 -11.19
N PHE A 173 13.56 -24.24 -11.47
CA PHE A 173 14.16 -25.25 -10.59
C PHE A 173 15.63 -24.94 -10.27
N ILE A 174 16.40 -24.53 -11.29
CA ILE A 174 17.81 -24.16 -11.14
C ILE A 174 17.98 -22.98 -10.16
N LYS A 175 17.13 -21.95 -10.29
CA LYS A 175 17.14 -20.79 -9.36
C LYS A 175 16.84 -21.20 -7.93
N LEU A 176 15.87 -22.09 -7.73
CA LEU A 176 15.55 -22.63 -6.40
C LEU A 176 16.73 -23.40 -5.79
N LEU A 177 17.41 -24.20 -6.60
CA LEU A 177 18.55 -25.00 -6.16
C LEU A 177 19.73 -24.11 -5.77
N ILE A 178 20.07 -23.10 -6.58
CA ILE A 178 21.10 -22.09 -6.26
C ILE A 178 20.74 -21.35 -4.96
N TYR A 179 19.48 -20.96 -4.80
CA TYR A 179 19.03 -20.26 -3.59
C TYR A 179 19.19 -21.11 -2.33
N LYS A 180 18.75 -22.38 -2.38
CA LYS A 180 18.92 -23.31 -1.26
C LYS A 180 20.39 -23.54 -0.91
N LEU A 181 21.26 -23.72 -1.91
CA LEU A 181 22.70 -23.88 -1.70
C LEU A 181 23.31 -22.65 -1.03
N LYS A 182 23.01 -21.44 -1.50
CA LYS A 182 23.49 -20.19 -0.87
C LYS A 182 23.05 -20.07 0.59
N ARG A 183 21.83 -20.52 0.93
CA ARG A 183 21.33 -20.47 2.30
C ARG A 183 22.00 -21.49 3.24
N ILE A 184 22.49 -22.60 2.70
CA ILE A 184 23.20 -23.65 3.46
C ILE A 184 24.68 -23.30 3.63
N PHE A 185 25.33 -22.77 2.58
CA PHE A 185 26.78 -22.57 2.54
C PHE A 185 27.24 -21.10 2.71
N GLY A 186 26.32 -20.14 2.71
CA GLY A 186 26.62 -18.70 2.78
C GLY A 186 26.06 -18.00 4.02
N GLY A 187 25.86 -18.75 5.10
CA GLY A 187 25.61 -18.21 6.44
C GLY A 187 26.91 -17.85 7.15
#